data_AF-A0A8X6TPV9-F1
#
_entry.id   AF-A0A8X6TPV9-F1
#
_cell.length_a   1.000
_cell.length_b   1.000
_cell.length_c   1.000
_cell.angle_alpha   90.00
_cell.angle_beta   90.00
_cell.angle_gamma   90.00
#
_symmetry.space_group_name_H-M   'P 1'
#
loop_
_entity.id
_entity.type
_entity.pdbx_description
1 polymer ?
#
loop_
_entity_poly.entity_id
_entity_poly.type
_entity_poly.pdbx_seq_one_letter_code
_entity_poly.pdbx_strand_id
1 'polypeptide(L)'
;MTNLIQKNATVLIRLPNNSFWQEYDYERTRNLKTQRDFIQCIHDNTQYKVINDVPYELIFFAIVLKSIHTRFPPNEWFHIYTDGSLLDFSQGAGAGVLSDSFSFFLHVGIFTTHFDGELEAIHVVLQQLAVRFDTF
;
A
#
# COMPACT_ATOMS: atom_id res chain seq x y z
N MET A 1 -8.32 9.48 43.48
CA MET A 1 -9.12 10.12 42.43
C MET A 1 -8.18 10.50 41.29
N THR A 2 -8.35 9.78 40.18
CA THR A 2 -8.06 10.09 38.77
C THR A 2 -6.88 11.00 38.40
N ASN A 3 -5.91 10.37 37.73
CA ASN A 3 -4.86 10.96 36.89
C ASN A 3 -5.43 11.74 35.70
N LEU A 4 -4.87 12.90 35.40
CA LEU A 4 -4.94 13.56 34.09
C LEU A 4 -3.51 13.72 33.57
N ILE A 5 -3.00 12.67 32.92
CA ILE A 5 -1.80 12.79 32.09
C ILE A 5 -2.26 13.38 30.76
N GLN A 6 -1.89 14.64 30.56
CA GLN A 6 -1.94 15.33 29.29
C GLN A 6 -1.09 14.55 28.28
N LYS A 7 -1.72 13.86 27.32
CA LYS A 7 -1.02 13.28 26.17
C LYS A 7 -0.52 14.42 25.30
N ASN A 8 0.80 14.65 25.31
CA ASN A 8 1.48 15.44 24.31
C ASN A 8 1.28 14.77 22.94
N ALA A 9 0.38 15.34 22.13
CA ALA A 9 0.26 15.02 20.73
C ALA A 9 1.39 15.73 19.98
N THR A 10 2.38 14.97 19.53
CA THR A 10 3.31 15.45 18.51
C THR A 10 3.68 14.28 17.63
N VAL A 11 2.92 14.09 16.56
CA VAL A 11 3.39 13.34 15.38
C VAL A 11 3.52 14.36 14.26
N LEU A 12 4.72 14.88 14.10
CA LEU A 12 5.10 15.68 12.95
C LEU A 12 5.22 14.72 11.75
N ILE A 13 4.15 14.58 10.97
CA ILE A 13 4.22 13.93 9.65
C ILE A 13 4.76 14.98 8.69
N ARG A 14 6.03 14.85 8.30
CA ARG A 14 6.61 15.67 7.23
C ARG A 14 6.19 15.07 5.90
N LEU A 15 5.07 15.55 5.34
CA LEU A 15 4.67 15.21 3.98
C LEU A 15 5.70 15.80 2.99
N PRO A 16 5.97 15.15 1.85
CA PRO A 16 6.86 15.70 0.84
C PRO A 16 6.36 17.08 0.41
N ASN A 17 7.20 18.12 0.55
CA ASN A 17 6.85 19.49 0.15
C ASN A 17 6.93 19.63 -1.38
N ASN A 18 6.01 18.97 -2.08
CA ASN A 18 5.78 19.18 -3.49
C ASN A 18 4.30 19.58 -3.70
N SER A 19 4.01 20.17 -4.85
CA SER A 19 2.70 20.73 -5.18
C SER A 19 1.54 19.72 -5.08
N PHE A 20 1.82 18.41 -5.10
CA PHE A 20 0.78 17.38 -4.96
C PHE A 20 0.24 17.23 -3.52
N TRP A 21 1.03 17.62 -2.50
CA TRP A 21 0.65 17.45 -1.09
C TRP A 21 0.17 18.75 -0.43
N GLN A 22 0.20 19.88 -1.13
CA GLN A 22 -0.25 21.17 -0.58
C GLN A 22 -1.76 21.20 -0.29
N GLU A 23 -2.54 20.40 -1.00
CA GLU A 23 -3.99 20.24 -0.80
C GLU A 23 -4.34 19.00 0.04
N TYR A 24 -3.35 18.42 0.73
CA TYR A 24 -3.57 17.22 1.55
C TYR A 24 -4.40 17.54 2.79
N ASP A 25 -5.68 17.20 2.74
CA ASP A 25 -6.59 17.24 3.89
C ASP A 25 -6.45 15.97 4.74
N TYR A 26 -5.83 16.11 5.90
CA TYR A 26 -5.58 15.01 6.85
C TYR A 26 -6.81 14.65 7.70
N GLU A 27 -7.86 15.48 7.70
CA GLU A 27 -9.08 15.27 8.49
C GLU A 27 -10.11 14.41 7.73
N ARG A 28 -9.92 14.21 6.42
CA ARG A 28 -10.80 13.35 5.60
C ARG A 28 -10.38 11.89 5.66
N THR A 29 -11.30 11.02 6.06
CA THR A 29 -11.17 9.56 5.90
C THR A 29 -11.09 9.23 4.40
N ARG A 30 -9.92 8.78 3.92
CA ARG A 30 -9.74 8.40 2.52
C ARG A 30 -9.81 6.89 2.37
N ASN A 31 -10.68 6.43 1.47
CA ASN A 31 -10.49 5.12 0.85
C ASN A 31 -9.37 5.27 -0.19
N LEU A 32 -8.14 4.85 0.16
CA LEU A 32 -6.96 4.92 -0.72
C LEU A 32 -7.23 4.33 -2.12
N LYS A 33 -8.17 3.38 -2.22
CA LYS A 33 -8.60 2.71 -3.45
C LYS A 33 -9.45 3.59 -4.40
N THR A 34 -9.86 4.80 -4.02
CA THR A 34 -10.77 5.65 -4.82
C THR A 34 -10.19 7.02 -5.20
N GLN A 35 -8.87 7.21 -5.12
CA GLN A 35 -8.27 8.48 -5.57
C GLN A 35 -8.46 8.67 -7.08
N ARG A 36 -8.81 9.92 -7.44
CA ARG A 36 -9.21 10.33 -8.80
C ARG A 36 -8.16 10.01 -9.86
N ASP A 37 -6.87 10.01 -9.52
CA ASP A 37 -5.80 9.77 -10.51
C ASP A 37 -5.53 8.29 -10.80
N PHE A 38 -5.96 7.38 -9.93
CA PHE A 38 -5.74 5.94 -10.11
C PHE A 38 -6.89 5.28 -10.86
N ILE A 39 -8.14 5.61 -10.51
CA ILE A 39 -9.34 5.04 -11.13
C ILE A 39 -9.69 5.73 -12.46
N GLN A 40 -9.41 7.03 -12.64
CA GLN A 40 -9.77 7.75 -13.87
C GLN A 40 -8.92 7.31 -15.08
N CYS A 41 -7.63 7.00 -14.87
CA CYS A 41 -6.79 6.41 -15.92
C CYS A 41 -7.39 5.10 -16.47
N ILE A 42 -8.17 4.40 -15.64
CA ILE A 42 -8.83 3.15 -16.01
C ILE A 42 -10.11 3.42 -16.78
N HIS A 43 -10.89 4.43 -16.41
CA HIS A 43 -12.03 4.88 -17.22
C HIS A 43 -11.60 5.33 -18.63
N ASP A 44 -10.49 6.06 -18.74
CA ASP A 44 -10.00 6.52 -20.03
C ASP A 44 -9.42 5.37 -20.89
N ASN A 45 -8.90 4.31 -20.24
CA ASN A 45 -8.45 3.08 -20.91
C ASN A 45 -9.58 2.05 -21.14
N THR A 46 -10.76 2.15 -20.51
CA THR A 46 -11.88 1.23 -20.78
C THR A 46 -12.52 1.39 -22.17
N GLN A 47 -11.99 2.27 -23.03
CA GLN A 47 -12.24 2.20 -24.48
C GLN A 47 -11.61 0.96 -25.15
N TYR A 48 -10.74 0.20 -24.46
CA TYR A 48 -10.35 -1.13 -24.91
C TYR A 48 -11.55 -2.07 -24.82
N LYS A 49 -12.18 -2.28 -25.98
CA LYS A 49 -13.14 -3.36 -26.29
C LYS A 49 -13.02 -4.52 -25.31
N VAL A 50 -14.12 -4.81 -24.62
CA VAL A 50 -14.35 -6.05 -23.87
C VAL A 50 -13.90 -7.21 -24.76
N ILE A 51 -12.74 -7.78 -24.45
CA ILE A 51 -12.33 -9.07 -24.99
C ILE A 51 -13.20 -10.04 -24.20
N ASN A 52 -14.26 -10.53 -24.86
CA ASN A 52 -15.18 -11.49 -24.28
C ASN A 52 -14.36 -12.63 -23.64
N ASP A 53 -14.68 -12.95 -22.38
CA ASP A 53 -14.14 -14.04 -21.53
C ASP A 53 -13.00 -13.70 -20.54
N VAL A 54 -12.49 -12.46 -20.47
CA VAL A 54 -11.50 -12.09 -19.43
C VAL A 54 -12.17 -11.31 -18.29
N PRO A 55 -12.03 -11.75 -17.01
CA PRO A 55 -12.50 -10.99 -15.86
C PRO A 55 -11.95 -9.56 -15.83
N TYR A 56 -12.80 -8.58 -15.53
CA TYR A 56 -12.45 -7.17 -15.55
C TYR A 56 -11.31 -6.86 -14.56
N GLU A 57 -11.19 -7.62 -13.48
CA GLU A 57 -10.15 -7.50 -12.46
C GLU A 57 -8.77 -7.80 -13.03
N LEU A 58 -8.66 -8.77 -13.95
CA LEU A 58 -7.38 -9.10 -14.58
C LEU A 58 -6.95 -8.00 -15.56
N ILE A 59 -7.90 -7.42 -16.29
CA ILE A 59 -7.65 -6.27 -17.18
C ILE A 59 -7.20 -5.07 -16.34
N PHE A 60 -7.90 -4.79 -15.23
CA PHE A 60 -7.55 -3.74 -14.28
C PHE A 60 -6.14 -3.92 -13.74
N PHE A 61 -5.83 -5.12 -13.25
CA PHE A 61 -4.52 -5.45 -12.71
C PHE A 61 -3.41 -5.25 -13.73
N ALA A 62 -3.62 -5.70 -14.97
CA ALA A 62 -2.65 -5.52 -16.05
C ALA A 62 -2.42 -4.03 -16.39
N ILE A 63 -3.47 -3.20 -16.42
CA ILE A 63 -3.36 -1.76 -16.68
C ILE A 63 -2.62 -1.04 -15.54
N VAL A 64 -2.93 -1.40 -14.29
CA VAL A 64 -2.26 -0.85 -13.11
C VAL A 64 -0.78 -1.20 -13.12
N LEU A 65 -0.43 -2.48 -13.30
CA LEU A 65 0.97 -2.90 -13.37
C LEU A 65 1.71 -2.21 -14.50
N LYS A 66 1.12 -2.15 -15.70
CA LYS A 66 1.71 -1.44 -16.84
C LYS A 66 1.95 0.03 -16.53
N SER A 67 0.99 0.70 -15.89
CA SER A 67 1.13 2.11 -15.49
C SER A 67 2.26 2.31 -14.48
N ILE A 68 2.37 1.40 -13.49
CA ILE A 68 3.46 1.42 -12.50
C ILE A 68 4.80 1.21 -13.20
N HIS A 69 4.95 0.17 -14.02
CA HIS A 69 6.21 -0.13 -14.72
C HIS A 69 6.59 0.92 -15.76
N THR A 70 5.64 1.66 -16.32
CA THR A 70 5.94 2.77 -17.23
C THR A 70 6.49 3.98 -16.45
N ARG A 71 5.91 4.28 -15.27
CA ARG A 71 6.31 5.43 -14.44
C ARG A 71 7.55 5.16 -13.60
N PHE A 72 7.73 3.91 -13.18
CA PHE A 72 8.82 3.40 -12.37
C PHE A 72 9.33 2.13 -13.05
N PRO A 73 10.29 2.24 -13.98
CA PRO A 73 10.77 1.10 -14.75
C PRO A 73 11.48 0.03 -13.88
N PRO A 74 11.22 -1.28 -14.05
CA PRO A 74 11.83 -2.33 -13.23
C PRO A 74 13.36 -2.43 -13.32
N ASN A 75 13.96 -1.91 -14.39
CA ASN A 75 15.41 -1.83 -14.57
C ASN A 75 16.05 -0.65 -13.79
N GLU A 76 15.24 0.29 -13.30
CA GLU A 76 15.67 1.48 -12.56
C GLU A 76 15.16 1.47 -11.10
N TRP A 77 14.00 0.85 -10.86
CA TRP A 77 13.32 0.83 -9.58
C TRP A 77 13.16 -0.58 -9.07
N PHE A 78 13.53 -0.79 -7.80
CA PHE A 78 13.25 -2.03 -7.11
C PHE A 78 11.80 -2.06 -6.64
N HIS A 79 10.97 -2.91 -7.24
CA HIS A 79 9.55 -3.01 -6.92
C HIS A 79 9.28 -3.93 -5.75
N ILE A 80 8.52 -3.42 -4.79
CA ILE A 80 8.01 -4.16 -3.65
C ILE A 80 6.55 -3.77 -3.47
N TYR A 81 5.68 -4.76 -3.49
CA TYR A 81 4.24 -4.62 -3.30
C TYR A 81 3.90 -5.13 -1.90
N THR A 82 3.22 -4.32 -1.11
CA THR A 82 2.78 -4.66 0.25
C THR A 82 1.26 -4.59 0.31
N ASP A 83 0.66 -5.42 1.16
CA ASP A 83 -0.79 -5.35 1.44
C ASP A 83 -1.08 -5.87 2.85
N GLY A 84 -2.06 -5.25 3.50
CA GLY A 84 -2.63 -5.67 4.76
C GLY A 84 -3.98 -6.34 4.55
N SER A 85 -4.20 -7.50 5.16
CA SER A 85 -5.47 -8.23 5.05
C SER A 85 -6.11 -8.45 6.41
N LEU A 86 -7.43 -8.55 6.43
CA LEU A 86 -8.19 -8.94 7.62
C LEU A 86 -9.39 -9.77 7.16
N LEU A 87 -9.33 -11.08 7.40
CA LEU A 87 -10.43 -12.01 7.07
C LEU A 87 -11.50 -11.99 8.17
N ASP A 88 -11.06 -12.06 9.42
CA ASP A 88 -11.91 -12.00 10.61
C ASP A 88 -11.15 -11.31 11.74
N PHE A 89 -11.82 -10.43 12.47
CA PHE A 89 -11.28 -9.74 13.64
C PHE A 89 -10.82 -10.72 14.73
N SER A 90 -11.48 -11.88 14.85
CA SER A 90 -11.10 -12.91 15.82
C SER A 90 -9.78 -13.62 15.46
N GLN A 91 -9.51 -13.75 14.16
CA GLN A 91 -8.28 -14.34 13.65
C GLN A 91 -7.15 -13.30 13.62
N GLY A 92 -7.48 -12.02 13.43
CA GLY A 92 -6.50 -10.95 13.32
C GLY A 92 -5.99 -10.76 11.90
N ALA A 93 -5.16 -9.74 11.72
CA ALA A 93 -4.68 -9.30 10.42
C ALA A 93 -3.55 -10.19 9.88
N GLY A 94 -3.43 -10.19 8.56
CA GLY A 94 -2.29 -10.73 7.82
C GLY A 94 -1.53 -9.61 7.12
N ALA A 95 -0.25 -9.85 6.88
CA ALA A 95 0.65 -8.97 6.13
C ALA A 95 1.24 -9.72 4.94
N GLY A 96 1.20 -9.10 3.77
CA GLY A 96 1.70 -9.66 2.52
C GLY A 96 2.78 -8.79 1.91
N VAL A 97 3.83 -9.43 1.39
CA VAL A 97 4.92 -8.79 0.65
C VAL A 97 5.21 -9.58 -0.61
N LEU A 98 5.32 -8.89 -1.73
CA LEU A 98 5.71 -9.45 -3.01
C LEU A 98 6.76 -8.58 -3.70
N SER A 99 7.86 -9.18 -4.10
CA SER A 99 8.91 -8.58 -4.91
C SER A 99 9.56 -9.68 -5.75
N ASP A 100 10.27 -9.32 -6.80
CA ASP A 100 11.02 -10.27 -7.63
C ASP A 100 12.11 -11.02 -6.83
N SER A 101 12.62 -10.42 -5.74
CA SER A 101 13.67 -11.01 -4.91
C SER A 101 13.18 -11.76 -3.67
N PHE A 102 11.98 -11.47 -3.18
CA PHE A 102 11.43 -12.10 -1.98
C PHE A 102 9.91 -11.92 -1.88
N SER A 103 9.25 -12.88 -1.23
CA SER A 103 7.83 -12.81 -0.93
C SER A 103 7.55 -13.43 0.44
N PHE A 104 6.65 -12.79 1.19
CA PHE A 104 6.26 -13.20 2.54
C PHE A 104 4.75 -13.09 2.72
N PHE A 105 4.22 -14.02 3.51
CA PHE A 105 2.88 -13.92 4.07
C PHE A 105 2.99 -14.20 5.57
N LEU A 106 2.46 -13.28 6.38
CA LEU A 106 2.65 -13.28 7.83
C LEU A 106 1.31 -13.07 8.52
N HIS A 107 1.13 -13.74 9.64
CA HIS A 107 0.05 -13.47 10.56
C HIS A 107 0.53 -12.45 11.60
N VAL A 108 -0.17 -11.33 11.76
CA VAL A 108 0.27 -10.22 12.62
C VAL A 108 -0.15 -10.44 14.08
N GLY A 109 -1.26 -11.16 14.30
CA GLY A 109 -1.73 -11.54 15.62
C GLY A 109 -3.21 -11.22 15.86
N ILE A 110 -3.80 -11.78 16.92
CA ILE A 110 -5.21 -11.57 17.27
C ILE A 110 -5.51 -10.12 17.66
N PHE A 111 -6.73 -9.64 17.40
CA PHE A 111 -7.18 -8.27 17.66
C PHE A 111 -6.41 -7.16 16.93
N THR A 112 -5.67 -7.53 15.87
CA THR A 112 -5.02 -6.58 14.98
C THR A 112 -5.93 -6.20 13.81
N THR A 113 -5.72 -5.01 13.29
CA THR A 113 -6.50 -4.42 12.20
C THR A 113 -5.81 -4.61 10.85
N HIS A 114 -6.53 -4.48 9.74
CA HIS A 114 -5.93 -4.48 8.41
C HIS A 114 -4.77 -3.47 8.28
N PHE A 115 -4.87 -2.33 8.98
CA PHE A 115 -3.83 -1.31 9.02
C PHE A 115 -2.55 -1.79 9.74
N ASP A 116 -2.67 -2.58 10.80
CA ASP A 116 -1.52 -3.22 11.44
C ASP A 116 -0.84 -4.21 10.46
N GLY A 117 -1.64 -4.89 9.63
CA GLY A 117 -1.16 -5.68 8.49
C GLY A 117 -0.29 -4.89 7.51
N GLU A 118 -0.74 -3.69 7.10
CA GLU A 118 0.01 -2.80 6.22
C GLU A 118 1.34 -2.37 6.85
N LEU A 119 1.31 -1.97 8.13
CA LEU A 119 2.50 -1.55 8.85
C LEU A 119 3.51 -2.68 8.99
N GLU A 120 3.04 -3.89 9.31
CA GLU A 120 3.92 -5.06 9.45
C GLU A 120 4.53 -5.46 8.12
N ALA A 121 3.77 -5.41 7.02
CA ALA A 121 4.31 -5.66 5.67
C ALA A 121 5.46 -4.68 5.34
N ILE A 122 5.29 -3.39 5.61
CA ILE A 122 6.33 -2.38 5.42
C ILE A 122 7.52 -2.63 6.36
N HIS A 123 7.26 -2.98 7.62
CA HIS A 123 8.32 -3.26 8.60
C HIS A 123 9.22 -4.41 8.13
N VAL A 124 8.62 -5.52 7.70
CA VAL A 124 9.32 -6.69 7.18
C VAL A 124 10.12 -6.32 5.94
N VAL A 125 9.54 -5.55 5.02
CA VAL A 125 10.28 -5.04 3.85
C VAL A 125 11.53 -4.30 4.28
N LEU A 126 11.43 -3.35 5.20
CA LEU A 126 12.59 -2.57 5.66
C LEU A 126 13.66 -3.44 6.30
N GLN A 127 13.29 -4.45 7.09
CA GLN A 127 14.25 -5.42 7.63
C GLN A 127 14.94 -6.22 6.52
N GLN A 128 14.18 -6.67 5.52
CA GLN A 128 14.71 -7.45 4.40
C GLN A 128 15.64 -6.61 3.51
N LEU A 129 15.35 -5.32 3.34
CA LEU A 129 16.21 -4.38 2.64
C LEU A 129 17.49 -4.11 3.44
N ALA A 130 17.39 -3.84 4.75
CA ALA A 130 18.57 -3.64 5.61
C ALA A 130 19.52 -4.84 5.53
N VAL A 131 19.01 -6.06 5.71
CA VAL A 131 19.84 -7.27 5.63
C VAL A 131 20.50 -7.47 4.26
N ARG A 132 19.84 -7.09 3.16
CA ARG A 132 20.36 -7.31 1.79
C ARG A 132 21.28 -6.18 1.32
N PHE A 133 21.06 -4.96 1.77
CA PHE A 133 21.84 -3.79 1.38
C PHE A 133 22.98 -3.48 2.35
N ASP A 134 22.91 -3.91 3.62
CA ASP A 134 24.05 -3.84 4.55
C ASP A 134 25.14 -4.88 4.22
N THR A 135 24.87 -5.81 3.30
CA THR A 135 25.83 -6.80 2.79
C THR A 135 26.73 -6.30 1.63
N PHE A 136 26.71 -5.00 1.30
CA PHE A 136 27.56 -4.41 0.25
C PHE A 136 28.44 -3.27 0.77
#